data_AF-A0A1R1Y569-F1
#
_entry.id   AF-A0A1R1Y569-F1
#
_cell.length_a   1.000
_cell.length_b   1.000
_cell.length_c   1.000
_cell.angle_alpha   90.00
_cell.angle_beta   90.00
_cell.angle_gamma   90.00
#
_symmetry.space_group_name_H-M   'P 1'
#
loop_
_entity.id
_entity.type
_entity.pdbx_description
1 polymer ?
#
loop_
_entity_poly.entity_id
_entity_poly.type
_entity_poly.pdbx_seq_one_letter_code
_entity_poly.pdbx_strand_id
1 'polypeptide(L)'
;MLPQSKKDSKLDTKKNLEVLNELAELNNCNNVLFFEARRHEDLYLWTSRAPSGPSIKFHVLNIHTMSELKLTGNCLKGSRPILSFDSNFDSSLHYKLVKAQFEQIFCVPIKTRRSKPFFDHVMSFSIVDDKIWIRNYQISEKDPETGADLSQASDMSLVEIGPRFVLNVIRIFEGSFNGRTLFENPEFNTPTAIKSAVRRLKSQKYNNRVDSALDQKVKLAKHTMPQDPLKDVFQ
;
A
#
# COMPACT_ATOMS: atom_id res chain seq x y z
N MET A 1 15.80 5.56 8.70
CA MET A 1 15.32 4.24 9.12
C MET A 1 16.38 3.16 8.91
N LEU A 2 16.63 2.66 7.69
CA LEU A 2 17.49 1.47 7.50
C LEU A 2 18.97 1.82 7.20
N PRO A 3 19.94 1.63 8.12
CA PRO A 3 21.35 1.95 7.89
C PRO A 3 22.04 1.05 6.86
N GLN A 4 21.57 -0.19 6.71
CA GLN A 4 22.06 -1.17 5.72
C GLN A 4 21.57 -0.89 4.29
N SER A 5 20.57 -0.02 4.14
CA SER A 5 20.03 0.29 2.80
C SER A 5 21.04 1.09 1.98
N LYS A 6 21.19 0.71 0.71
CA LYS A 6 21.95 1.45 -0.30
C LYS A 6 20.96 2.05 -1.28
N LYS A 7 20.91 3.38 -1.32
CA LYS A 7 20.04 4.10 -2.26
C LYS A 7 20.76 4.17 -3.61
N ASP A 8 20.12 3.63 -4.64
CA ASP A 8 20.60 3.69 -6.01
C ASP A 8 19.86 4.77 -6.82
N SER A 9 20.37 5.05 -8.03
CA SER A 9 19.72 5.84 -9.06
C SER A 9 18.40 5.19 -9.51
N LYS A 10 17.51 6.00 -10.12
CA LYS A 10 16.23 5.49 -10.61
C LYS A 10 16.47 4.64 -11.86
N LEU A 11 15.88 3.45 -11.89
CA LEU A 11 15.89 2.61 -13.08
C LEU A 11 15.00 3.22 -14.17
N ASP A 12 15.51 3.27 -15.39
CA ASP A 12 14.79 3.83 -16.54
C ASP A 12 13.72 2.86 -17.09
N THR A 13 14.00 1.56 -17.02
CA THR A 13 13.12 0.51 -17.52
C THR A 13 12.17 0.00 -16.44
N LYS A 14 10.88 -0.17 -16.79
CA LYS A 14 9.85 -0.75 -15.89
C LYS A 14 9.50 -2.21 -16.18
N LYS A 15 10.02 -2.79 -17.28
CA LYS A 15 9.63 -4.12 -17.78
C LYS A 15 10.63 -5.21 -17.42
N ASN A 16 11.93 -4.96 -17.62
CA ASN A 16 12.97 -5.92 -17.29
C ASN A 16 13.41 -5.71 -15.84
N LEU A 17 12.82 -6.49 -14.94
CA LEU A 17 13.13 -6.43 -13.50
C LEU A 17 14.29 -7.37 -13.11
N GLU A 18 14.77 -8.22 -14.02
CA GLU A 18 15.88 -9.14 -13.74
C GLU A 18 17.20 -8.38 -13.50
N VAL A 19 17.35 -7.20 -14.11
CA VAL A 19 18.46 -6.26 -13.89
C VAL A 19 18.60 -5.87 -12.40
N LEU A 20 17.51 -5.93 -11.63
CA LEU A 20 17.56 -5.66 -10.18
C LEU A 20 18.37 -6.72 -9.43
N ASN A 21 18.43 -7.96 -9.92
CA ASN A 21 19.27 -9.01 -9.33
C ASN A 21 20.76 -8.71 -9.57
N GLU A 22 21.12 -8.27 -10.77
CA GLU A 22 22.50 -7.85 -11.10
C GLU A 22 22.94 -6.65 -10.26
N LEU A 23 22.07 -5.65 -10.11
CA LEU A 23 22.32 -4.49 -9.25
C LEU A 23 22.46 -4.89 -7.78
N ALA A 24 21.68 -5.86 -7.31
CA ALA A 24 21.80 -6.39 -5.96
C ALA A 24 23.13 -7.11 -5.76
N GLU A 25 23.57 -7.91 -6.74
CA GLU A 25 24.86 -8.60 -6.72
C GLU A 25 26.04 -7.63 -6.74
N LEU A 26 26.04 -6.65 -7.64
CA LEU A 26 27.05 -5.59 -7.72
C LEU A 26 27.18 -4.83 -6.39
N ASN A 27 26.05 -4.56 -5.74
CA ASN A 27 26.00 -3.88 -4.46
C ASN A 27 26.14 -4.84 -3.26
N ASN A 28 26.31 -6.13 -3.46
CA ASN A 28 26.35 -7.15 -2.39
C ASN A 28 25.15 -7.02 -1.42
N CYS A 29 23.94 -7.00 -1.96
CA CYS A 29 22.67 -6.85 -1.26
C CYS A 29 21.83 -8.13 -1.39
N ASN A 30 21.36 -8.67 -0.26
CA ASN A 30 20.53 -9.87 -0.25
C ASN A 30 19.04 -9.58 -0.51
N ASN A 31 18.60 -8.36 -0.22
CA ASN A 31 17.21 -7.94 -0.34
C ASN A 31 17.11 -6.70 -1.22
N VAL A 32 16.06 -6.65 -2.04
CA VAL A 32 15.77 -5.55 -2.94
C VAL A 32 14.39 -4.97 -2.63
N LEU A 33 14.34 -3.65 -2.51
CA LEU A 33 13.11 -2.86 -2.41
C LEU A 33 13.00 -1.99 -3.66
N PHE A 34 12.06 -2.30 -4.54
CA PHE A 34 11.86 -1.56 -5.78
C PHE A 34 10.49 -0.88 -5.81
N PHE A 35 10.50 0.45 -5.91
CA PHE A 35 9.30 1.28 -5.94
C PHE A 35 8.91 1.58 -7.39
N GLU A 36 7.79 1.03 -7.83
CA GLU A 36 7.25 1.19 -9.17
C GLU A 36 6.10 2.20 -9.14
N ALA A 37 6.35 3.43 -9.57
CA ALA A 37 5.32 4.45 -9.73
C ALA A 37 4.69 4.37 -11.14
N ARG A 38 3.35 4.29 -11.19
CA ARG A 38 2.55 4.30 -12.42
C ARG A 38 1.65 5.54 -12.46
N ARG A 39 1.63 6.22 -13.61
CA ARG A 39 0.81 7.41 -13.88
C ARG A 39 0.95 8.54 -12.84
N HIS A 40 2.05 8.56 -12.08
CA HIS A 40 2.28 9.51 -10.98
C HIS A 40 1.22 9.50 -9.87
N GLU A 41 0.37 8.47 -9.82
CA GLU A 41 -0.73 8.34 -8.85
C GLU A 41 -0.62 7.03 -8.07
N ASP A 42 -0.36 5.92 -8.77
CA ASP A 42 -0.37 4.58 -8.19
C ASP A 42 1.06 4.16 -7.86
N LEU A 43 1.31 3.74 -6.61
CA LEU A 43 2.60 3.25 -6.16
C LEU A 43 2.54 1.74 -5.87
N TYR A 44 3.49 1.00 -6.43
CA TYR A 44 3.68 -0.40 -6.15
C TYR A 44 5.06 -0.60 -5.52
N LEU A 45 5.12 -1.50 -4.54
CA LEU A 45 6.37 -1.91 -3.90
C LEU A 45 6.63 -3.36 -4.24
N TRP A 46 7.81 -3.62 -4.79
CA TRP A 46 8.34 -4.95 -4.89
C TRP A 46 9.37 -5.18 -3.79
N THR A 47 9.25 -6.30 -3.10
CA THR A 47 10.25 -6.77 -2.15
C THR A 47 10.73 -8.13 -2.61
N SER A 48 12.04 -8.33 -2.72
CA SER A 48 12.60 -9.62 -3.14
C SER A 48 13.82 -9.97 -2.34
N ARG A 49 14.04 -11.27 -2.12
CA ARG A 49 15.35 -11.81 -1.76
C ARG A 49 16.11 -12.14 -3.04
N ALA A 50 17.13 -11.36 -3.37
CA ALA A 50 17.95 -11.59 -4.55
C ALA A 50 19.08 -12.61 -4.26
N PRO A 51 19.50 -13.44 -5.25
CA PRO A 51 18.91 -13.61 -6.59
C PRO A 51 17.80 -14.68 -6.65
N SER A 52 17.66 -15.51 -5.60
CA SER A 52 16.84 -16.73 -5.63
C SER A 52 15.33 -16.49 -5.59
N GLY A 53 14.88 -15.38 -5.02
CA GLY A 53 13.49 -15.18 -4.59
C GLY A 53 13.26 -15.63 -3.14
N PRO A 54 12.02 -15.53 -2.65
CA PRO A 54 10.81 -15.13 -3.38
C PRO A 54 10.73 -13.61 -3.60
N SER A 55 9.80 -13.20 -4.46
CA SER A 55 9.45 -11.78 -4.63
C SER A 55 7.96 -11.54 -4.38
N ILE A 56 7.65 -10.41 -3.76
CA ILE A 56 6.30 -10.04 -3.35
C ILE A 56 6.00 -8.67 -3.93
N LYS A 57 4.85 -8.55 -4.59
CA LYS A 57 4.34 -7.29 -5.11
C LYS A 57 3.22 -6.78 -4.20
N PHE A 58 3.36 -5.55 -3.74
CA PHE A 58 2.38 -4.83 -2.95
C PHE A 58 1.86 -3.60 -3.71
N HIS A 59 0.61 -3.27 -3.47
CA HIS A 59 0.05 -1.95 -3.75
C HIS A 59 0.20 -1.09 -2.50
N VAL A 60 0.81 0.08 -2.63
CA VAL A 60 1.02 1.01 -1.51
C VAL A 60 -0.12 2.02 -1.47
N LEU A 61 -0.77 2.12 -0.31
CA LEU A 61 -1.91 2.96 -0.03
C LEU A 61 -1.64 3.87 1.18
N ASN A 62 -2.40 4.95 1.30
CA ASN A 62 -2.45 5.83 2.48
C ASN A 62 -1.06 6.23 3.00
N ILE A 63 -0.21 6.75 2.11
CA ILE A 63 1.14 7.19 2.45
C ILE A 63 1.06 8.52 3.17
N HIS A 64 1.59 8.53 4.39
CA HIS A 64 1.74 9.69 5.24
C HIS A 64 3.22 9.87 5.58
N THR A 65 3.78 11.02 5.21
CA THR A 65 5.20 11.31 5.41
C THR A 65 5.47 11.93 6.77
N MET A 66 6.73 11.89 7.24
CA MET A 66 7.15 12.51 8.51
C MET A 66 6.88 14.03 8.58
N SER A 67 6.67 14.69 7.43
CA SER A 67 6.36 16.12 7.37
C SER A 67 4.90 16.46 7.73
N GLU A 68 4.06 15.47 8.01
CA GLU A 68 2.68 15.70 8.40
C GLU A 68 2.58 16.20 9.84
N LEU A 69 1.76 17.23 10.06
CA LEU A 69 1.67 17.99 11.33
C LEU A 69 1.38 17.13 12.57
N LYS A 70 0.76 15.95 12.41
CA LYS A 70 0.34 15.08 13.53
C LYS A 70 1.40 14.06 13.96
N LEU A 71 2.52 13.97 13.25
CA LEU A 71 3.60 13.03 13.55
C LEU A 71 4.74 13.76 14.25
N THR A 72 4.62 13.87 15.57
CA THR A 72 5.54 14.67 16.43
C THR A 72 6.75 13.89 16.91
N GLY A 73 6.77 12.56 16.73
CA GLY A 73 7.87 11.71 17.16
C GLY A 73 9.14 11.89 16.32
N ASN A 74 10.29 11.54 16.90
CA ASN A 74 11.58 11.51 16.23
C ASN A 74 12.36 10.24 16.62
N CYS A 75 13.32 9.84 15.80
CA CYS A 75 14.25 8.77 16.19
C CYS A 75 15.65 8.98 15.63
N LEU A 76 16.64 8.41 16.32
CA LEU A 76 18.02 8.37 15.90
C LEU A 76 18.15 7.65 14.55
N LYS A 77 18.69 8.36 13.57
CA LYS A 77 19.01 7.79 12.26
C LYS A 77 20.03 6.66 12.42
N GLY A 78 19.61 5.43 12.10
CA GLY A 78 20.45 4.25 12.19
C GLY A 78 20.33 3.49 13.51
N SER A 79 19.43 3.91 14.42
CA SER A 79 19.00 3.04 15.52
C SER A 79 18.36 1.76 14.96
N ARG A 80 18.41 0.69 15.76
CA ARG A 80 17.86 -0.61 15.38
C ARG A 80 16.38 -0.62 15.80
N PRO A 81 15.42 -0.78 14.88
CA PRO A 81 14.02 -0.85 15.25
C PRO A 81 13.71 -2.16 15.99
N ILE A 82 12.77 -2.08 16.93
CA ILE A 82 12.03 -3.26 17.39
C ILE A 82 10.92 -3.51 16.37
N LEU A 83 10.79 -4.74 15.89
CA LEU A 83 9.71 -5.11 14.97
C LEU A 83 8.57 -5.73 15.79
N SER A 84 7.39 -5.14 15.69
CA SER A 84 6.18 -5.65 16.33
C SER A 84 5.23 -6.19 15.25
N PHE A 85 4.98 -7.50 15.26
CA PHE A 85 4.07 -8.15 14.34
C PHE A 85 2.81 -8.57 15.07
N ASP A 86 1.66 -8.28 14.47
CA ASP A 86 0.37 -8.79 14.90
C ASP A 86 0.29 -10.32 14.76
N SER A 87 -0.44 -10.97 15.66
CA SER A 87 -0.70 -12.41 15.66
C SER A 87 -1.35 -12.90 14.36
N ASN A 88 -2.09 -12.03 13.68
CA ASN A 88 -2.73 -12.32 12.40
C ASN A 88 -1.71 -12.72 11.31
N PHE A 89 -0.43 -12.35 11.43
CA PHE A 89 0.60 -12.80 10.49
C PHE A 89 0.83 -14.32 10.53
N ASP A 90 0.51 -14.97 11.64
CA ASP A 90 0.67 -16.42 11.82
C ASP A 90 -0.58 -17.21 11.38
N SER A 91 -1.63 -16.53 10.91
CA SER A 91 -2.89 -17.15 10.47
C SER A 91 -2.78 -17.84 9.11
N SER A 92 -2.09 -17.23 8.14
CA SER A 92 -2.01 -17.70 6.75
C SER A 92 -0.57 -17.92 6.30
N LEU A 93 -0.34 -18.85 5.36
CA LEU A 93 1.01 -19.14 4.87
C LEU A 93 1.63 -17.94 4.12
N HIS A 94 0.83 -17.19 3.38
CA HIS A 94 1.32 -16.02 2.64
C HIS A 94 1.72 -14.89 3.60
N TYR A 95 0.98 -14.68 4.70
CA TYR A 95 1.38 -13.68 5.71
C TYR A 95 2.61 -14.12 6.50
N LYS A 96 2.77 -15.41 6.82
CA LYS A 96 4.02 -15.93 7.41
C LYS A 96 5.22 -15.64 6.51
N LEU A 97 5.07 -15.83 5.20
CA LEU A 97 6.13 -15.52 4.24
C LEU A 97 6.44 -14.01 4.19
N VAL A 98 5.40 -13.16 4.19
CA VAL A 98 5.56 -11.70 4.26
C VAL A 98 6.28 -11.29 5.55
N LYS A 99 5.89 -11.85 6.71
CA LYS A 99 6.53 -11.62 8.00
C LYS A 99 8.02 -11.97 7.95
N ALA A 100 8.37 -13.16 7.48
CA ALA A 100 9.77 -13.59 7.34
C ALA A 100 10.57 -12.68 6.39
N GLN A 101 9.97 -12.23 5.28
CA GLN A 101 10.61 -11.30 4.36
C GLN A 101 10.81 -9.91 4.97
N PHE A 102 9.83 -9.41 5.74
CA PHE A 102 9.92 -8.13 6.44
C PHE A 102 10.93 -8.17 7.58
N GLU A 103 11.02 -9.27 8.33
CA GLU A 103 12.09 -9.48 9.31
C GLU A 103 13.46 -9.34 8.65
N GLN A 104 13.70 -9.98 7.50
CA GLN A 104 14.98 -9.87 6.79
C GLN A 104 15.28 -8.47 6.25
N ILE A 105 14.26 -7.69 5.89
CA ILE A 105 14.41 -6.35 5.32
C ILE A 105 14.59 -5.28 6.40
N PHE A 106 13.70 -5.27 7.39
CA PHE A 106 13.58 -4.21 8.39
C PHE A 106 14.43 -4.48 9.64
N CYS A 107 14.80 -5.74 9.92
CA CYS A 107 15.75 -6.02 10.99
C CYS A 107 17.13 -5.51 10.60
N VAL A 108 17.80 -4.84 11.55
CA VAL A 108 19.14 -4.29 11.37
C VAL A 108 20.14 -5.22 12.08
N PRO A 109 21.01 -5.93 11.33
CA PRO A 109 22.02 -6.79 11.91
C PRO A 109 22.96 -6.05 12.86
N ILE A 110 23.44 -6.76 13.88
CA ILE A 110 24.45 -6.25 14.81
C ILE A 110 25.72 -5.90 14.02
N LYS A 111 26.40 -4.80 14.38
CA LYS A 111 27.60 -4.27 13.70
C LYS A 111 27.38 -3.77 12.27
N THR A 112 26.13 -3.53 11.86
CA THR A 112 25.87 -2.84 10.58
C THR A 112 26.55 -1.47 10.57
N ARG A 113 27.23 -1.14 9.48
CA ARG A 113 27.87 0.17 9.31
C ARG A 113 26.84 1.30 9.50
N ARG A 114 27.16 2.31 10.32
CA ARG A 114 26.26 3.42 10.69
C ARG A 114 25.09 3.03 11.62
N SER A 115 25.05 1.80 12.13
CA SER A 115 24.08 1.43 13.18
C SER A 115 24.45 2.08 14.51
N LYS A 116 23.44 2.42 15.30
CA LYS A 116 23.57 2.89 16.68
C LYS A 116 23.16 1.77 17.65
N PRO A 117 23.75 1.69 18.84
CA PRO A 117 23.50 0.59 19.77
C PRO A 117 22.12 0.64 20.43
N PHE A 118 21.52 1.83 20.55
CA PHE A 118 20.27 2.06 21.26
C PHE A 118 19.03 1.67 20.44
N PHE A 119 18.01 1.18 21.13
CA PHE A 119 16.65 1.01 20.63
C PHE A 119 15.87 2.28 20.94
N ASP A 120 15.32 2.91 19.92
CA ASP A 120 14.68 4.23 20.04
C ASP A 120 13.31 4.27 19.37
N HIS A 121 13.00 3.27 18.54
CA HIS A 121 11.72 3.19 17.85
C HIS A 121 11.26 1.75 17.61
N VAL A 122 9.95 1.61 17.49
CA VAL A 122 9.24 0.38 17.14
C VAL A 122 8.59 0.56 15.77
N MET A 123 8.80 -0.41 14.89
CA MET A 123 8.06 -0.55 13.64
C MET A 123 6.96 -1.59 13.84
N SER A 124 5.71 -1.15 13.77
CA SER A 124 4.54 -1.99 13.97
C SER A 124 3.93 -2.40 12.63
N PHE A 125 3.63 -3.69 12.52
CA PHE A 125 2.96 -4.32 11.38
C PHE A 125 1.66 -4.95 11.88
N SER A 126 0.52 -4.46 11.39
CA SER A 126 -0.81 -4.95 11.79
C SER A 126 -1.64 -5.31 10.56
N ILE A 127 -2.45 -6.36 10.63
CA ILE A 127 -3.30 -6.76 9.51
C ILE A 127 -4.74 -6.34 9.82
N VAL A 128 -5.28 -5.43 9.00
CA VAL A 128 -6.68 -4.97 9.10
C VAL A 128 -7.25 -4.89 7.69
N ASP A 129 -8.41 -5.51 7.48
CA ASP A 129 -9.08 -5.65 6.18
C ASP A 129 -8.16 -6.21 5.09
N ASP A 130 -7.46 -7.31 5.42
CA ASP A 130 -6.46 -8.01 4.57
C ASP A 130 -5.31 -7.14 4.07
N LYS A 131 -5.12 -5.96 4.67
CA LYS A 131 -4.05 -5.02 4.37
C LYS A 131 -3.11 -4.90 5.54
N ILE A 132 -1.84 -4.73 5.24
CA ILE A 132 -0.79 -4.59 6.23
C ILE A 132 -0.57 -3.11 6.49
N TRP A 133 -0.84 -2.68 7.71
CA TRP A 133 -0.61 -1.33 8.20
C TRP A 133 0.77 -1.24 8.81
N ILE A 134 1.58 -0.32 8.32
CA ILE A 134 2.94 -0.07 8.80
C ILE A 134 2.98 1.29 9.47
N ARG A 135 3.40 1.29 10.73
CA ARG A 135 3.54 2.50 11.56
C ARG A 135 4.86 2.48 12.29
N ASN A 136 5.40 3.66 12.57
CA ASN A 136 6.66 3.84 13.27
C ASN A 136 6.43 4.71 14.51
N TYR A 137 6.84 4.20 15.66
CA TYR A 137 6.65 4.83 16.97
C TYR A 137 8.00 5.05 17.64
N GLN A 138 8.20 6.25 18.16
CA GLN A 138 9.29 6.57 19.07
C GLN A 138 8.99 5.97 20.43
N ILE A 139 10.01 5.42 21.05
CA ILE A 139 9.98 4.98 22.43
C ILE A 139 10.29 6.19 23.32
N SER A 140 9.32 6.69 24.07
CA SER A 140 9.53 7.81 24.99
C SER A 140 9.67 7.31 26.42
N GLU A 141 10.89 7.44 26.96
CA GLU A 141 11.20 7.21 28.38
C GLU A 141 10.94 8.44 29.25
N LYS A 142 10.54 9.56 28.65
CA LYS A 142 10.15 10.78 29.35
C LYS A 142 8.69 11.09 29.06
N ASP A 143 8.01 11.66 30.04
CA ASP A 143 6.65 12.15 29.83
C ASP A 143 6.70 13.35 28.85
N PRO A 144 6.00 13.31 27.70
CA PRO A 144 6.01 14.38 26.72
C PRO A 144 5.48 15.71 27.25
N GLU A 145 4.67 15.74 28.32
CA GLU A 145 4.14 16.98 28.91
C GLU A 145 5.03 17.56 30.01
N THR A 146 5.58 16.72 30.88
CA THR A 146 6.31 17.16 32.08
C THR A 146 7.83 17.04 31.97
N GLY A 147 8.34 16.27 31.01
CA GLY A 147 9.78 16.04 30.80
C GLY A 147 10.47 15.24 31.91
N ALA A 148 9.71 14.71 32.86
CA ALA A 148 10.21 13.86 33.95
C ALA A 148 10.64 12.48 33.42
N ASP A 149 11.69 11.91 34.02
CA ASP A 149 12.18 10.58 33.65
C ASP A 149 11.21 9.51 34.18
N LEU A 150 10.61 8.72 33.27
CA LEU A 150 9.73 7.58 33.59
C LEU A 150 10.53 6.33 33.97
N SER A 151 11.81 6.47 34.28
CA SER A 151 12.80 5.39 34.47
C SER A 151 12.45 4.34 35.54
N GLN A 152 11.39 4.55 36.34
CA GLN A 152 10.92 3.61 37.35
C GLN A 152 9.47 3.11 37.17
N ALA A 153 8.73 3.54 36.14
CA ALA A 153 7.31 3.24 36.01
C ALA A 153 6.96 2.42 34.77
N SER A 154 5.93 1.58 34.93
CA SER A 154 5.22 0.74 33.96
C SER A 154 4.66 1.46 32.71
N ASP A 155 4.96 2.74 32.53
CA ASP A 155 4.21 3.66 31.67
C ASP A 155 5.11 4.22 30.56
N MET A 156 5.83 3.32 29.86
CA MET A 156 6.52 3.70 28.61
C MET A 156 5.49 4.14 27.57
N SER A 157 5.65 5.35 27.04
CA SER A 157 4.74 5.90 26.04
C SER A 157 5.33 5.80 24.63
N LEU A 158 4.44 5.69 23.63
CA LEU A 158 4.80 5.60 22.23
C LEU A 158 4.27 6.81 21.46
N VAL A 159 5.15 7.53 20.76
CA VAL A 159 4.81 8.72 19.97
C VAL A 159 5.01 8.43 18.48
N GLU A 160 4.03 8.73 17.62
CA GLU A 160 4.12 8.39 16.19
C GLU A 160 5.12 9.30 15.44
N ILE A 161 6.04 8.70 14.67
CA ILE A 161 7.12 9.38 13.90
C ILE A 161 6.76 9.48 12.41
N GLY A 162 6.26 8.37 11.85
CA GLY A 162 6.15 8.17 10.41
C GLY A 162 7.42 7.59 9.73
N PRO A 163 7.35 7.25 8.42
CA PRO A 163 6.17 7.31 7.58
C PRO A 163 5.14 6.24 8.01
N ARG A 164 3.87 6.52 7.71
CA ARG A 164 2.76 5.58 7.82
C ARG A 164 2.28 5.23 6.43
N PHE A 165 2.05 3.96 6.18
CA PHE A 165 1.51 3.50 4.90
C PHE A 165 0.86 2.13 5.06
N VAL A 166 0.06 1.78 4.06
CA VAL A 166 -0.68 0.52 4.01
C VAL A 166 -0.21 -0.25 2.79
N LEU A 167 0.07 -1.54 2.97
CA LEU A 167 0.43 -2.45 1.89
C LEU A 167 -0.69 -3.44 1.67
N ASN A 168 -1.19 -3.51 0.44
CA ASN A 168 -2.09 -4.56 0.00
C ASN A 168 -1.28 -5.57 -0.83
N VAL A 169 -1.27 -6.84 -0.43
CA VAL A 169 -0.57 -7.91 -1.16
C VAL A 169 -1.29 -8.13 -2.48
N ILE A 170 -0.56 -8.07 -3.60
CA ILE A 170 -1.09 -8.33 -4.93
C ILE A 170 -0.80 -9.79 -5.30
N ARG A 171 0.49 -10.12 -5.39
CA ARG A 171 0.98 -11.42 -5.84
C ARG A 171 2.33 -11.75 -5.21
N ILE A 172 2.59 -13.03 -5.03
CA ILE A 172 3.87 -13.60 -4.59
C ILE A 172 4.40 -14.50 -5.69
N PHE A 173 5.67 -14.36 -6.03
CA PHE A 173 6.37 -15.16 -7.02
C PHE A 173 7.44 -16.02 -6.36
N GLU A 174 7.70 -17.18 -6.96
CA GLU A 174 8.72 -18.11 -6.51
C GLU A 174 10.14 -17.54 -6.61
N GLY A 175 10.46 -16.88 -7.73
CA GLY A 175 11.78 -16.31 -8.00
C GLY A 175 11.91 -14.83 -7.66
N SER A 176 13.11 -14.29 -7.84
CA SER A 176 13.37 -12.86 -7.67
C SER A 176 12.97 -12.08 -8.93
N PHE A 177 11.80 -11.43 -8.85
CA PHE A 177 11.16 -10.71 -9.97
C PHE A 177 10.77 -11.56 -11.18
N ASN A 178 10.82 -12.89 -11.03
CA ASN A 178 10.44 -13.87 -12.05
C ASN A 178 9.86 -15.14 -11.40
N GLY A 179 9.52 -16.13 -12.22
CA GLY A 179 9.00 -17.43 -11.78
C GLY A 179 7.47 -17.51 -11.66
N ARG A 180 6.98 -18.68 -11.24
CA ARG A 180 5.54 -18.93 -11.11
C ARG A 180 4.93 -18.12 -9.96
N THR A 181 3.64 -17.83 -10.08
CA THR A 181 2.87 -17.17 -9.01
C THR A 181 2.50 -18.21 -7.96
N LEU A 182 2.97 -18.00 -6.73
CA LEU A 182 2.67 -18.85 -5.57
C LEU A 182 1.37 -18.42 -4.86
N PHE A 183 1.08 -17.13 -4.89
CA PHE A 183 -0.13 -16.56 -4.30
C PHE A 183 -0.60 -15.37 -5.13
N GLU A 184 -1.90 -15.25 -5.31
CA GLU A 184 -2.57 -14.11 -5.92
C GLU A 184 -3.76 -13.71 -5.05
N ASN A 185 -3.88 -12.43 -4.75
CA ASN A 185 -4.98 -11.91 -3.95
C ASN A 185 -6.24 -11.74 -4.84
N PRO A 186 -7.31 -12.52 -4.64
CA PRO A 186 -8.53 -12.42 -5.44
C PRO A 186 -9.29 -11.11 -5.21
N GLU A 187 -9.17 -10.50 -4.02
CA GLU A 187 -9.84 -9.25 -3.65
C GLU A 187 -9.14 -8.02 -4.23
N PHE A 188 -7.91 -8.18 -4.75
CA PHE A 188 -7.15 -7.07 -5.28
C PHE A 188 -7.67 -6.61 -6.64
N ASN A 189 -8.28 -5.44 -6.65
CA ASN A 189 -8.65 -4.74 -7.88
C ASN A 189 -7.62 -3.66 -8.21
N THR A 190 -7.11 -3.68 -9.46
CA THR A 190 -6.18 -2.62 -9.90
C THR A 190 -6.89 -1.26 -9.92
N PRO A 191 -6.21 -0.15 -9.56
CA PRO A 191 -6.78 1.19 -9.66
C PRO A 191 -7.31 1.53 -11.06
N THR A 192 -6.67 0.99 -12.10
CA THR A 192 -7.12 1.16 -13.49
C THR A 192 -8.42 0.41 -13.78
N ALA A 193 -8.60 -0.81 -13.25
CA ALA A 193 -9.86 -1.54 -13.36
C ALA A 193 -11.00 -0.81 -12.64
N ILE A 194 -10.75 -0.29 -11.43
CA ILE A 194 -11.71 0.52 -10.67
C ILE A 194 -12.10 1.78 -11.47
N LYS A 195 -11.12 2.54 -11.98
CA LYS A 195 -11.36 3.74 -12.81
C LYS A 195 -12.17 3.40 -14.06
N SER A 196 -11.89 2.27 -14.71
CA SER A 196 -12.63 1.76 -15.88
C SER A 196 -14.08 1.43 -15.53
N ALA A 197 -14.31 0.71 -14.43
CA ALA A 197 -15.65 0.34 -13.97
C ALA A 197 -16.50 1.58 -13.64
N VAL A 198 -15.93 2.56 -12.93
CA VAL A 198 -16.60 3.84 -12.64
C VAL A 198 -16.96 4.59 -13.92
N ARG A 199 -16.07 4.63 -14.92
CA ARG A 199 -16.34 5.24 -16.22
C ARG A 199 -17.47 4.52 -16.96
N ARG A 200 -17.50 3.19 -16.93
CA ARG A 200 -18.57 2.37 -17.53
C ARG A 200 -19.92 2.66 -16.89
N LEU A 201 -20.01 2.73 -15.56
CA LEU A 201 -21.24 3.08 -14.84
C LEU A 201 -21.74 4.48 -15.20
N LYS A 202 -20.83 5.45 -15.35
CA LYS A 202 -21.19 6.81 -15.81
C LYS A 202 -21.73 6.81 -17.24
N SER A 203 -21.12 6.03 -18.14
CA SER A 203 -21.60 5.89 -19.52
C SER A 203 -22.97 5.20 -19.59
N GLN A 204 -23.23 4.20 -18.75
CA GLN A 204 -24.53 3.54 -18.70
C GLN A 204 -25.66 4.50 -18.29
N LYS A 205 -25.40 5.42 -17.35
CA LYS A 205 -26.38 6.46 -16.99
C LYS A 205 -26.73 7.37 -18.16
N TYR A 206 -25.76 7.69 -19.02
CA TYR A 206 -26.01 8.47 -20.23
C TYR A 206 -26.88 7.68 -21.22
N ASN A 207 -26.53 6.43 -21.50
CA ASN A 207 -27.32 5.57 -22.40
C ASN A 207 -28.77 5.42 -21.90
N ASN A 208 -28.97 5.14 -20.61
CA ASN A 208 -30.31 5.03 -20.02
C ASN A 208 -31.13 6.32 -20.17
N ARG A 209 -30.49 7.51 -20.14
CA ARG A 209 -31.18 8.79 -20.37
C ARG A 209 -31.60 8.94 -21.83
N VAL A 210 -30.75 8.52 -22.78
CA VAL A 210 -31.07 8.54 -24.21
C VAL A 210 -32.22 7.57 -24.51
N ASP A 211 -32.14 6.34 -23.99
CA ASP A 211 -33.17 5.32 -24.13
C ASP A 211 -34.50 5.78 -23.52
N SER A 212 -34.46 6.34 -22.30
CA SER A 212 -35.66 6.89 -21.65
C SER A 212 -36.28 8.05 -22.44
N ALA A 213 -35.48 8.90 -23.10
CA ALA A 213 -36.00 9.97 -23.95
C ALA A 213 -36.63 9.44 -25.23
N LEU A 214 -36.06 8.37 -25.81
CA LEU A 214 -36.64 7.68 -26.95
C LEU A 214 -37.96 7.01 -26.56
N ASP A 215 -38.00 6.30 -25.44
CA ASP A 215 -39.20 5.66 -24.91
C ASP A 215 -40.31 6.68 -24.62
N GLN A 216 -39.96 7.86 -24.11
CA GLN A 216 -40.93 8.93 -23.89
C GLN A 216 -41.54 9.42 -25.22
N LYS A 217 -40.72 9.60 -26.26
CA LYS A 217 -41.22 9.96 -27.61
C LYS A 217 -42.13 8.88 -28.19
N VAL A 218 -41.78 7.61 -28.02
CA VAL A 218 -42.61 6.47 -28.46
C VAL A 218 -43.92 6.43 -27.68
N LYS A 219 -43.90 6.65 -26.36
CA LYS A 219 -45.11 6.73 -25.53
C LYS A 219 -46.03 7.88 -25.95
N LEU A 220 -45.48 9.08 -26.19
CA LEU A 220 -46.23 10.23 -26.70
C LEU A 220 -46.88 9.95 -28.05
N ALA A 221 -46.17 9.29 -28.98
CA ALA A 221 -46.71 8.92 -30.28
C ALA A 221 -47.85 7.88 -30.17
N LYS A 222 -47.74 6.93 -29.24
CA LYS A 222 -48.78 5.93 -28.97
C LYS A 222 -50.00 6.53 -28.25
N HIS A 223 -49.79 7.50 -27.37
CA HIS A 223 -50.85 8.24 -26.68
C HIS A 223 -51.36 9.41 -27.52
N THR A 224 -51.86 9.11 -28.72
CA THR A 224 -52.70 10.05 -29.46
C THR A 224 -54.13 9.92 -28.94
N MET A 225 -54.67 11.02 -28.38
CA MET A 225 -56.07 11.05 -27.96
C MET A 225 -56.96 10.90 -29.20
N PRO A 226 -58.00 10.06 -29.17
CA PRO A 226 -58.98 10.03 -30.24
C PRO A 226 -59.58 11.42 -30.40
N GLN A 227 -59.82 11.84 -31.66
CA GLN A 227 -60.47 13.12 -31.90
C GLN A 227 -61.87 13.11 -31.30
N ASP A 228 -62.19 14.17 -30.56
CA ASP A 228 -63.52 14.35 -29.99
C ASP A 228 -64.52 14.65 -31.11
N PRO A 229 -65.51 13.77 -31.35
CA PRO A 229 -66.47 13.94 -32.44
C PRO A 229 -67.41 15.13 -32.25
N LEU A 230 -67.49 15.73 -31.05
CA LEU A 230 -68.36 16.87 -30.75
C LEU A 230 -67.61 18.22 -30.73
N LYS A 231 -66.31 18.22 -31.06
CA LYS A 231 -65.44 19.40 -30.89
C LYS A 231 -65.89 20.64 -31.67
N ASP A 232 -66.54 20.46 -32.82
CA ASP A 232 -67.00 21.54 -33.69
C ASP A 232 -68.51 21.84 -33.53
N VAL A 233 -69.20 21.19 -32.59
CA VAL A 233 -70.67 21.32 -32.44
C VAL A 233 -71.09 22.63 -31.75
N PHE A 234 -70.17 23.33 -31.11
CA PHE A 234 -70.44 24.59 -30.39
C PHE A 234 -69.65 25.80 -30.91
N GLN A 235 -69.32 25.83 -32.21
CA GLN A 235 -68.84 27.07 -32.86
C GLN A 235 -69.98 27.99 -33.28
#